data_AF-A0A7Y1QL35-F1
#
_entry.id   AF-A0A7Y1QL35-F1
#
_cell.length_a   1.000
_cell.length_b   1.000
_cell.length_c   1.000
_cell.angle_alpha   90.00
_cell.angle_beta   90.00
_cell.angle_gamma   90.00
#
_symmetry.space_group_name_H-M   'P 1'
#
loop_
_entity.id
_entity.type
_entity.pdbx_description
1 polymer ?
#
loop_
_entity_poly.entity_id
_entity_poly.type
_entity_poly.pdbx_seq_one_letter_code
_entity_poly.pdbx_strand_id
1 'polypeptide(L)'
;MELYMDKLSENRNTVVSENTLGKMHTAVPDVPALLAEALKPGASYSRVAQALEALLELTANGLAGDATAYAQYQALLLELHVPGEASTEPTRRWMASQVYLIEDEFAPPLPDFEVVSVDEFRKKIDAEIEARSRVNHPMSVHLFQGTPPHEDVRFFLEHHWTRSYNFYSLLAELAFRFEAIEDASVFYRNLYGEAGAETPDRSHPALLSHLMTHFNIPLRIDFPALHPLEKAYLNNRIRCVRHTDVAWGLALLYAVESVSCVNHRRIYEMLQRLGVPEEPSEFHRLHGTQDEIDTEEMWALIAKFAPSPAFQHSFMQALARHFEINKAYFDMLWQQMQAQSSHKA
;
A
#
# COMPACT_ATOMS: atom_id res chain seq x y z
N MET A 1 15.98 -7.49 -17.12
CA MET A 1 16.04 -7.11 -15.68
C MET A 1 17.47 -6.90 -15.17
N GLU A 2 18.52 -7.41 -15.84
CA GLU A 2 19.92 -7.01 -15.54
C GLU A 2 20.29 -5.60 -16.05
N LEU A 3 19.60 -5.07 -17.06
CA LEU A 3 19.88 -3.75 -17.64
C LEU A 3 19.34 -2.54 -16.85
N TYR A 4 18.59 -2.74 -15.76
CA TYR A 4 18.02 -1.63 -14.96
C TYR A 4 18.68 -1.48 -13.58
N MET A 5 19.45 -2.48 -13.12
CA MET A 5 20.17 -2.44 -11.84
C MET A 5 21.65 -2.01 -11.96
N ASP A 6 22.22 -2.04 -13.17
CA ASP A 6 23.64 -1.72 -13.40
C ASP A 6 23.98 -0.21 -13.40
N LYS A 7 22.99 0.67 -13.34
CA LYS A 7 23.22 2.14 -13.29
C LYS A 7 23.32 2.73 -11.89
N LEU A 8 23.14 1.93 -10.84
CA LEU A 8 23.22 2.38 -9.44
C LEU A 8 24.60 2.13 -8.79
N SER A 9 25.52 1.44 -9.47
CA SER A 9 26.84 1.06 -8.90
C SER A 9 28.04 1.83 -9.44
N GLU A 10 27.92 2.56 -10.55
CA GLU A 10 29.03 3.35 -11.14
C GLU A 10 28.81 4.86 -10.97
N ASN A 11 29.09 5.39 -9.78
CA ASN A 11 29.51 6.80 -9.61
C ASN A 11 30.11 7.07 -8.23
N ARG A 12 31.05 6.21 -7.81
CA ARG A 12 32.03 6.57 -6.78
C ARG A 12 33.35 6.95 -7.47
N ASN A 13 33.80 8.18 -7.20
CA ASN A 13 35.06 8.79 -7.59
C ASN A 13 35.19 9.27 -9.04
N THR A 14 34.88 10.54 -9.27
CA THR A 14 35.76 11.42 -10.04
C THR A 14 35.66 12.85 -9.51
N VAL A 15 36.77 13.34 -8.98
CA VAL A 15 37.02 14.75 -8.69
C VAL A 15 37.12 15.48 -10.01
N VAL A 16 36.30 16.51 -10.23
CA VAL A 16 36.56 17.51 -11.27
C VAL A 16 36.46 18.90 -10.66
N SER A 17 37.57 19.61 -10.80
CA SER A 17 37.87 20.95 -10.36
C SER A 17 37.01 22.03 -11.03
N GLU A 18 36.81 23.11 -10.28
CA GLU A 18 36.22 24.40 -10.63
C GLU A 18 36.57 24.91 -12.05
N ASN A 19 35.58 25.38 -12.81
CA ASN A 19 35.27 26.82 -12.90
C ASN A 19 34.03 27.10 -13.76
N THR A 20 33.53 28.33 -13.61
CA THR A 20 32.71 29.15 -14.54
C THR A 20 31.19 29.30 -14.33
N LEU A 21 30.85 30.56 -14.04
CA LEU A 21 29.59 31.31 -14.22
C LEU A 21 28.42 31.00 -13.28
N GLY A 22 28.12 32.00 -12.46
CA GLY A 22 27.10 31.96 -11.43
C GLY A 22 25.72 31.65 -11.97
N LYS A 23 25.26 30.43 -11.73
CA LYS A 23 23.84 30.15 -11.59
C LYS A 23 23.43 30.76 -10.26
N MET A 24 22.51 31.74 -10.29
CA MET A 24 21.66 31.99 -9.14
C MET A 24 21.04 30.63 -8.77
N HIS A 25 21.52 30.03 -7.69
CA HIS A 25 20.83 28.92 -7.06
C HIS A 25 19.49 29.47 -6.60
N THR A 26 18.45 29.34 -7.43
CA THR A 26 17.08 29.37 -6.96
C THR A 26 17.01 28.31 -5.88
N ALA A 27 16.86 28.73 -4.62
CA ALA A 27 16.75 27.80 -3.52
C ALA A 27 15.66 26.78 -3.86
N VAL A 28 15.99 25.49 -3.76
CA VAL A 28 14.99 24.42 -3.92
C VAL A 28 13.85 24.74 -2.95
N PRO A 29 12.60 24.87 -3.43
CA PRO A 29 11.49 25.21 -2.56
C PRO A 29 11.37 24.18 -1.44
N ASP A 30 11.18 24.64 -0.20
CA ASP A 30 10.85 23.78 0.93
C ASP A 30 9.40 23.31 0.77
N VAL A 31 9.20 22.23 0.00
CA VAL A 31 7.88 21.69 -0.32
C VAL A 31 7.06 21.35 0.94
N PRO A 32 7.63 20.73 2.00
CA PRO A 32 6.93 20.56 3.28
C PRO A 32 6.40 21.88 3.86
N ALA A 33 7.22 22.92 3.89
CA ALA A 33 6.78 24.22 4.42
C ALA A 33 5.67 24.85 3.56
N LEU A 34 5.76 24.75 2.23
CA LEU A 34 4.72 25.21 1.32
C LEU A 34 3.40 24.46 1.55
N LEU A 35 3.46 23.13 1.72
CA LEU A 35 2.28 22.31 1.99
C LEU A 35 1.61 22.69 3.32
N ALA A 36 2.41 22.87 4.37
CA ALA A 36 1.91 23.30 5.68
C ALA A 36 1.20 24.66 5.61
N GLU A 37 1.73 25.64 4.87
CA GLU A 37 1.08 26.94 4.66
C GLU A 37 -0.20 26.84 3.82
N ALA A 38 -0.23 25.95 2.83
CA ALA A 38 -1.40 25.71 1.97
C ALA A 38 -2.57 25.08 2.72
N LEU A 39 -2.31 24.32 3.78
CA LEU A 39 -3.34 23.65 4.58
C LEU A 39 -3.86 24.50 5.75
N LYS A 40 -3.33 25.70 5.98
CA LYS A 40 -3.83 26.60 7.03
C LYS A 40 -5.24 27.12 6.72
N PRO A 41 -6.09 27.33 7.74
CA PRO A 41 -7.36 28.00 7.56
C PRO A 41 -7.21 29.36 6.86
N GLY A 42 -7.99 29.58 5.80
CA GLY A 42 -7.96 30.83 5.03
C GLY A 42 -6.78 30.96 4.06
N ALA A 43 -6.03 29.89 3.79
CA ALA A 43 -5.01 29.89 2.74
C ALA A 43 -5.63 30.33 1.39
N SER A 44 -4.95 31.23 0.69
CA SER A 44 -5.39 31.68 -0.63
C SER A 44 -5.23 30.57 -1.67
N TYR A 45 -6.07 30.59 -2.70
CA TYR A 45 -5.94 29.70 -3.85
C TYR A 45 -4.51 29.69 -4.43
N SER A 46 -3.86 30.86 -4.50
CA SER A 46 -2.48 30.97 -4.99
C SER A 46 -1.46 30.20 -4.15
N ARG A 47 -1.62 30.13 -2.82
CA ARG A 47 -0.74 29.35 -1.94
C ARG A 47 -0.94 27.85 -2.14
N VAL A 48 -2.20 27.44 -2.27
CA VAL A 48 -2.56 26.04 -2.54
C VAL A 48 -1.99 25.60 -3.89
N ALA A 49 -2.15 26.43 -4.94
CA ALA A 49 -1.60 26.16 -6.27
C ALA A 49 -0.07 26.07 -6.25
N GLN A 50 0.62 26.99 -5.58
CA GLN A 50 2.09 26.96 -5.47
C GLN A 50 2.60 25.71 -4.76
N ALA A 51 1.95 25.31 -3.65
CA ALA A 51 2.32 24.09 -2.94
C ALA A 51 2.07 22.84 -3.79
N LEU A 52 0.97 22.83 -4.54
CA LEU A 52 0.67 21.74 -5.47
C LEU A 52 1.72 21.64 -6.58
N GLU A 53 2.05 22.74 -7.27
CA GLU A 53 3.04 22.75 -8.35
C GLU A 53 4.39 22.20 -7.88
N ALA A 54 4.85 22.64 -6.71
CA ALA A 54 6.08 22.13 -6.10
C ALA A 54 6.01 20.64 -5.75
N LEU A 55 4.85 20.16 -5.27
CA LEU A 55 4.62 18.74 -4.98
C LEU A 55 4.60 17.89 -6.26
N LEU A 56 4.01 18.38 -7.35
CA LEU A 56 3.96 17.68 -8.64
C LEU A 56 5.36 17.58 -9.27
N GLU A 57 6.16 18.65 -9.21
CA GLU A 57 7.55 18.63 -9.67
C GLU A 57 8.39 17.62 -8.84
N LEU A 58 8.24 17.64 -7.52
CA LEU A 58 8.88 16.67 -6.63
C LEU A 58 8.48 15.22 -6.95
N THR A 59 7.19 15.00 -7.25
CA THR A 59 6.67 13.69 -7.64
C THR A 59 7.29 13.21 -8.95
N ALA A 60 7.30 14.05 -9.98
CA ALA A 60 7.87 13.72 -11.28
C ALA A 60 9.37 13.41 -11.18
N ASN A 61 10.14 14.21 -10.42
CA ASN A 61 11.56 13.96 -10.18
C ASN A 61 11.78 12.63 -9.43
N GLY A 62 10.97 12.35 -8.42
CA GLY A 62 11.04 11.10 -7.66
C GLY A 62 10.76 9.87 -8.53
N LEU A 63 9.72 9.93 -9.37
CA LEU A 63 9.36 8.85 -10.29
C LEU A 63 10.37 8.70 -11.45
N ALA A 64 11.07 9.77 -11.82
CA ALA A 64 12.17 9.73 -12.80
C ALA A 64 13.50 9.16 -12.25
N GLY A 65 13.55 8.81 -10.96
CA GLY A 65 14.68 8.09 -10.35
C GLY A 65 15.47 8.85 -9.29
N ASP A 66 15.08 10.07 -8.92
CA ASP A 66 15.67 10.76 -7.77
C ASP A 66 15.16 10.14 -6.45
N ALA A 67 16.01 9.37 -5.78
CA ALA A 67 15.65 8.68 -4.54
C ALA A 67 15.29 9.64 -3.38
N THR A 68 15.88 10.84 -3.34
CA THR A 68 15.58 11.84 -2.30
C THR A 68 14.21 12.45 -2.55
N ALA A 69 13.96 12.85 -3.80
CA ALA A 69 12.64 13.35 -4.20
C ALA A 69 11.56 12.28 -4.01
N TYR A 70 11.87 11.02 -4.32
CA TYR A 70 10.98 9.88 -4.11
C TYR A 70 10.58 9.73 -2.64
N ALA A 71 11.56 9.73 -1.75
CA ALA A 71 11.31 9.64 -0.32
C ALA A 71 10.47 10.82 0.20
N GLN A 72 10.76 12.02 -0.27
CA GLN A 72 10.08 13.23 0.17
C GLN A 72 8.62 13.30 -0.33
N TYR A 73 8.35 13.02 -1.61
CA TYR A 73 6.96 13.06 -2.10
C TYR A 73 6.13 11.95 -1.46
N GLN A 74 6.69 10.75 -1.25
CA GLN A 74 5.95 9.66 -0.58
C GLN A 74 5.59 10.01 0.87
N ALA A 75 6.44 10.77 1.56
CA ALA A 75 6.14 11.31 2.88
C ALA A 75 4.99 12.34 2.83
N LEU A 76 5.07 13.30 1.91
CA LEU A 76 4.04 14.35 1.78
C LEU A 76 2.69 13.77 1.32
N LEU A 77 2.70 12.83 0.38
CA LEU A 77 1.49 12.15 -0.07
C LEU A 77 0.83 11.36 1.07
N LEU A 78 1.64 10.72 1.93
CA LEU A 78 1.10 10.03 3.10
C LEU A 78 0.47 11.01 4.10
N GLU A 79 1.07 12.18 4.31
CA GLU A 79 0.48 13.25 5.12
C GLU A 79 -0.89 13.73 4.57
N LEU A 80 -1.03 13.80 3.25
CA LEU A 80 -2.31 14.09 2.60
C LEU A 80 -3.35 12.98 2.80
N HIS A 81 -2.91 11.73 2.99
CA HIS A 81 -3.78 10.57 3.15
C HIS A 81 -4.23 10.30 4.59
N VAL A 82 -3.31 10.37 5.54
CA VAL A 82 -3.58 9.96 6.93
C VAL A 82 -4.65 10.85 7.57
N PRO A 83 -5.44 10.34 8.52
CA PRO A 83 -6.41 11.16 9.24
C PRO A 83 -5.76 12.42 9.83
N GLY A 84 -6.44 13.55 9.66
CA GLY A 84 -5.98 14.87 10.10
C GLY A 84 -7.18 15.75 10.41
N GLU A 85 -7.01 17.07 10.41
CA GLU A 85 -8.13 17.99 10.63
C GLU A 85 -9.17 17.88 9.50
N ALA A 86 -10.44 17.64 9.87
CA ALA A 86 -11.54 17.46 8.91
C ALA A 86 -11.74 18.68 8.00
N SER A 87 -11.44 19.89 8.49
CA SER A 87 -11.50 21.15 7.73
C SER A 87 -10.56 21.17 6.52
N THR A 88 -9.44 20.44 6.58
CA THR A 88 -8.42 20.41 5.51
C THR A 88 -8.60 19.24 4.55
N GLU A 89 -9.47 18.28 4.88
CA GLU A 89 -9.64 17.04 4.13
C GLU A 89 -9.98 17.25 2.65
N PRO A 90 -10.92 18.15 2.25
CA PRO A 90 -11.21 18.38 0.84
C PRO A 90 -9.97 18.85 0.05
N THR A 91 -9.20 19.78 0.61
CA THR A 91 -7.96 20.28 -0.02
C THR A 91 -6.92 19.18 -0.10
N ARG A 92 -6.71 18.41 0.97
CA ARG A 92 -5.73 17.32 0.99
C ARG A 92 -6.06 16.23 -0.03
N ARG A 93 -7.33 15.81 -0.10
CA ARG A 93 -7.81 14.83 -1.08
C ARG A 93 -7.65 15.34 -2.52
N TRP A 94 -7.97 16.61 -2.77
CA TRP A 94 -7.78 17.22 -4.08
C TRP A 94 -6.31 17.27 -4.49
N MET A 95 -5.41 17.70 -3.59
CA MET A 95 -3.96 17.72 -3.88
C MET A 95 -3.42 16.30 -4.14
N ALA A 96 -3.81 15.32 -3.32
CA ALA A 96 -3.43 13.92 -3.51
C ALA A 96 -3.94 13.40 -4.87
N SER A 97 -5.16 13.76 -5.28
CA SER A 97 -5.69 13.34 -6.57
C SER A 97 -4.91 13.88 -7.76
N GLN A 98 -4.26 15.03 -7.62
CA GLN A 98 -3.38 15.56 -8.67
C GLN A 98 -2.04 14.81 -8.72
N VAL A 99 -1.51 14.41 -7.56
CA VAL A 99 -0.31 13.55 -7.50
C VAL A 99 -0.57 12.21 -8.19
N TYR A 100 -1.76 11.63 -8.00
CA TYR A 100 -2.14 10.38 -8.66
C TYR A 100 -2.05 10.44 -10.19
N LEU A 101 -2.42 11.57 -10.80
CA LEU A 101 -2.36 11.74 -12.25
C LEU A 101 -0.92 11.61 -12.76
N ILE A 102 0.04 12.18 -12.03
CA ILE A 102 1.46 12.02 -12.34
C ILE A 102 1.90 10.56 -12.10
N GLU A 103 1.46 9.96 -10.98
CA GLU A 103 1.77 8.55 -10.70
C GLU A 103 1.28 7.60 -11.80
N ASP A 104 0.12 7.85 -12.40
CA ASP A 104 -0.48 7.03 -13.44
C ASP A 104 0.31 7.06 -14.75
N GLU A 105 0.99 8.17 -15.07
CA GLU A 105 1.91 8.26 -16.22
C GLU A 105 3.10 7.30 -16.09
N PHE A 106 3.46 6.93 -14.85
CA PHE A 106 4.53 5.98 -14.53
C PHE A 106 3.99 4.58 -14.18
N ALA A 107 2.70 4.33 -14.36
CA ALA A 107 2.17 2.98 -14.17
C ALA A 107 2.78 2.00 -15.19
N PRO A 108 3.04 0.74 -14.80
CA PRO A 108 3.73 -0.21 -15.67
C PRO A 108 3.00 -0.38 -17.01
N PRO A 109 3.72 -0.35 -18.15
CA PRO A 109 3.11 -0.66 -19.43
C PRO A 109 2.73 -2.14 -19.47
N LEU A 110 1.65 -2.46 -20.19
CA LEU A 110 1.23 -3.83 -20.44
C LEU A 110 1.38 -4.16 -21.94
N PRO A 111 2.61 -4.35 -22.46
CA PRO A 111 2.86 -4.49 -23.89
C PRO A 111 2.17 -5.70 -24.53
N ASP A 112 1.95 -6.76 -23.76
CA ASP A 112 1.30 -8.01 -24.19
C ASP A 112 -0.15 -8.12 -23.68
N PHE A 113 -0.79 -6.99 -23.37
CA PHE A 113 -2.18 -7.01 -22.91
C PHE A 113 -3.14 -7.36 -24.05
N GLU A 114 -3.93 -8.40 -23.82
CA GLU A 114 -5.02 -8.81 -24.69
C GLU A 114 -6.31 -8.92 -23.90
N VAL A 115 -7.37 -8.29 -24.43
CA VAL A 115 -8.72 -8.43 -23.91
C VAL A 115 -9.18 -9.86 -24.11
N VAL A 116 -9.72 -10.45 -23.06
CA VAL A 116 -10.21 -11.84 -23.06
C VAL A 116 -11.65 -11.93 -22.60
N SER A 117 -12.25 -13.12 -22.68
CA SER A 117 -13.56 -13.37 -22.06
C SER A 117 -13.48 -13.20 -20.54
N VAL A 118 -14.62 -12.99 -19.88
CA VAL A 118 -14.69 -12.82 -18.42
C VAL A 118 -14.08 -14.02 -17.68
N ASP A 119 -14.34 -15.24 -18.15
CA ASP A 119 -13.79 -16.46 -17.55
C ASP A 119 -12.26 -16.57 -17.71
N GLU A 120 -11.74 -16.23 -18.90
CA GLU A 120 -10.29 -16.19 -19.13
C GLU A 120 -9.64 -15.04 -18.37
N PHE A 121 -10.35 -13.93 -18.19
CA PHE A 121 -9.87 -12.80 -17.40
C PHE A 121 -9.66 -13.21 -15.93
N ARG A 122 -10.62 -13.94 -15.35
CA ARG A 122 -10.49 -14.51 -13.99
C ARG A 122 -9.23 -15.34 -13.86
N LYS A 123 -9.05 -16.31 -14.78
CA LYS A 123 -7.89 -17.21 -14.78
C LYS A 123 -6.58 -16.44 -14.88
N LYS A 124 -6.51 -15.41 -15.72
CA LYS A 124 -5.32 -14.55 -15.83
C LYS A 124 -5.04 -13.81 -14.52
N ILE A 125 -6.06 -13.22 -13.89
CA ILE A 125 -5.89 -12.52 -12.60
C ILE A 125 -5.42 -13.48 -11.52
N ASP A 126 -6.10 -14.62 -11.36
CA ASP A 126 -5.78 -15.61 -10.34
C ASP A 126 -4.34 -16.15 -10.54
N ALA A 127 -3.93 -16.40 -11.79
CA ALA A 127 -2.57 -16.81 -12.12
C ALA A 127 -1.52 -15.73 -11.79
N GLU A 128 -1.80 -14.44 -12.07
CA GLU A 128 -0.90 -13.35 -11.68
C GLU A 128 -0.77 -13.22 -10.16
N ILE A 129 -1.89 -13.36 -9.43
CA ILE A 129 -1.89 -13.34 -7.97
C ILE A 129 -1.08 -14.51 -7.40
N GLU A 130 -1.27 -15.72 -7.94
CA GLU A 130 -0.51 -16.90 -7.52
C GLU A 130 0.99 -16.72 -7.81
N ALA A 131 1.35 -16.31 -9.03
CA ALA A 131 2.74 -16.15 -9.46
C ALA A 131 3.50 -15.08 -8.66
N ARG A 132 2.79 -14.03 -8.24
CA ARG A 132 3.36 -12.91 -7.46
C ARG A 132 3.06 -13.02 -5.96
N SER A 133 2.45 -14.13 -5.55
CA SER A 133 2.17 -14.41 -4.15
C SER A 133 3.47 -14.47 -3.35
N ARG A 134 3.43 -13.85 -2.18
CA ARG A 134 4.56 -13.80 -1.23
C ARG A 134 4.78 -15.13 -0.52
N VAL A 135 4.01 -16.16 -0.85
CA VAL A 135 4.07 -17.51 -0.26
C VAL A 135 5.49 -18.09 -0.26
N ASN A 136 6.27 -17.83 -1.31
CA ASN A 136 7.64 -18.34 -1.48
C ASN A 136 8.73 -17.27 -1.26
N HIS A 137 8.35 -16.07 -0.81
CA HIS A 137 9.32 -15.00 -0.51
C HIS A 137 10.26 -15.45 0.62
N PRO A 138 11.58 -15.14 0.59
CA PRO A 138 12.54 -15.60 1.60
C PRO A 138 12.13 -15.29 3.05
N MET A 139 11.61 -14.09 3.32
CA MET A 139 11.06 -13.75 4.65
C MET A 139 9.88 -14.64 5.05
N SER A 140 8.99 -15.00 4.12
CA SER A 140 7.86 -15.89 4.40
C SER A 140 8.32 -17.31 4.72
N VAL A 141 9.34 -17.81 4.00
CA VAL A 141 9.95 -19.12 4.28
C VAL A 141 10.59 -19.11 5.66
N HIS A 142 11.39 -18.09 5.97
CA HIS A 142 12.04 -17.90 7.28
C HIS A 142 11.03 -17.91 8.43
N LEU A 143 9.96 -17.11 8.32
CA LEU A 143 8.95 -16.97 9.36
C LEU A 143 8.04 -18.21 9.49
N PHE A 144 7.53 -18.72 8.38
CA PHE A 144 6.43 -19.68 8.40
C PHE A 144 6.84 -21.14 8.26
N GLN A 145 8.03 -21.43 7.73
CA GLN A 145 8.56 -22.79 7.63
C GLN A 145 9.71 -23.05 8.61
N GLY A 146 10.33 -21.98 9.13
CA GLY A 146 11.39 -22.06 10.12
C GLY A 146 10.92 -21.95 11.58
N THR A 147 11.91 -21.79 12.46
CA THR A 147 11.76 -21.41 13.87
C THR A 147 12.33 -20.00 14.04
N PRO A 148 11.61 -18.95 13.59
CA PRO A 148 12.15 -17.59 13.60
C PRO A 148 12.41 -17.13 15.04
N PRO A 149 13.46 -16.32 15.27
CA PRO A 149 13.63 -15.58 16.51
C PRO A 149 12.38 -14.74 16.83
N HIS A 150 12.08 -14.59 18.13
CA HIS A 150 10.95 -13.76 18.60
C HIS A 150 11.01 -12.32 18.05
N GLU A 151 12.21 -11.77 17.87
CA GLU A 151 12.40 -10.41 17.38
C GLU A 151 12.01 -10.25 15.90
N ASP A 152 12.31 -11.24 15.06
CA ASP A 152 11.91 -11.24 13.65
C ASP A 152 10.39 -11.33 13.52
N VAL A 153 9.75 -12.11 14.39
CA VAL A 153 8.29 -12.22 14.47
C VAL A 153 7.70 -10.87 14.90
N ARG A 154 8.25 -10.25 15.95
CA ARG A 154 7.81 -8.92 16.40
C ARG A 154 7.96 -7.89 15.28
N PHE A 155 9.10 -7.85 14.60
CA PHE A 155 9.35 -6.94 13.48
C PHE A 155 8.32 -7.14 12.35
N PHE A 156 8.07 -8.39 11.95
CA PHE A 156 7.05 -8.71 10.96
C PHE A 156 5.64 -8.25 11.39
N LEU A 157 5.27 -8.48 12.65
CA LEU A 157 3.96 -8.11 13.19
C LEU A 157 3.77 -6.59 13.30
N GLU A 158 4.83 -5.82 13.59
CA GLU A 158 4.79 -4.35 13.60
C GLU A 158 4.41 -3.80 12.21
N HIS A 159 5.05 -4.33 11.17
CA HIS A 159 4.71 -3.99 9.79
C HIS A 159 3.39 -4.60 9.31
N HIS A 160 2.91 -5.68 9.95
CA HIS A 160 1.56 -6.18 9.70
C HIS A 160 0.50 -5.23 10.25
N TRP A 161 0.67 -4.72 11.48
CA TRP A 161 -0.22 -3.73 12.08
C TRP A 161 -0.37 -2.50 11.19
N THR A 162 0.74 -1.92 10.72
CA THR A 162 0.76 -0.76 9.84
C THR A 162 -0.10 -0.94 8.59
N ARG A 163 -0.19 -2.17 8.07
CA ARG A 163 -0.98 -2.49 6.86
C ARG A 163 -2.43 -2.87 7.17
N SER A 164 -2.75 -3.33 8.37
CA SER A 164 -4.06 -3.91 8.68
C SER A 164 -4.95 -3.01 9.54
N TYR A 165 -4.39 -2.15 10.39
CA TYR A 165 -5.15 -1.40 11.42
C TYR A 165 -6.32 -0.55 10.89
N ASN A 166 -6.27 -0.15 9.62
CA ASN A 166 -7.24 0.75 9.00
C ASN A 166 -7.80 0.19 7.69
N PHE A 167 -7.81 -1.14 7.53
CA PHE A 167 -8.31 -1.78 6.30
C PHE A 167 -9.77 -1.42 6.01
N TYR A 168 -10.61 -1.37 7.05
CA TYR A 168 -12.01 -0.92 6.93
C TYR A 168 -12.20 0.41 6.20
N SER A 169 -11.26 1.35 6.35
CA SER A 169 -11.36 2.64 5.63
C SER A 169 -11.21 2.48 4.12
N LEU A 170 -10.45 1.49 3.65
CA LEU A 170 -10.29 1.21 2.22
C LEU A 170 -11.60 0.67 1.62
N LEU A 171 -12.30 -0.19 2.36
CA LEU A 171 -13.62 -0.69 1.98
C LEU A 171 -14.62 0.46 1.88
N ALA A 172 -14.65 1.35 2.87
CA ALA A 172 -15.53 2.51 2.88
C ALA A 172 -15.27 3.44 1.70
N GLU A 173 -14.00 3.77 1.41
CA GLU A 173 -13.62 4.65 0.29
C GLU A 173 -14.04 4.07 -1.06
N LEU A 174 -13.82 2.76 -1.27
CA LEU A 174 -14.20 2.11 -2.51
C LEU A 174 -15.73 2.00 -2.66
N ALA A 175 -16.46 1.75 -1.57
CA ALA A 175 -17.93 1.71 -1.58
C ALA A 175 -18.52 3.02 -2.14
N PHE A 176 -17.94 4.17 -1.76
CA PHE A 176 -18.37 5.49 -2.25
C PHE A 176 -18.14 5.73 -3.75
N ARG A 177 -17.41 4.85 -4.46
CA ARG A 177 -17.17 4.99 -5.90
C ARG A 177 -18.29 4.37 -6.74
N PHE A 178 -19.18 3.57 -6.14
CA PHE A 178 -20.28 2.93 -6.87
C PHE A 178 -21.55 3.77 -6.77
N GLU A 179 -22.12 4.13 -7.92
CA GLU A 179 -23.41 4.83 -7.99
C GLU A 179 -24.58 3.89 -7.64
N ALA A 180 -24.49 2.62 -8.07
CA ALA A 180 -25.49 1.61 -7.77
C ALA A 180 -25.29 1.08 -6.34
N ILE A 181 -26.34 1.19 -5.52
CA ILE A 181 -26.29 0.75 -4.11
C ILE A 181 -26.05 -0.75 -3.99
N GLU A 182 -26.52 -1.55 -4.95
CA GLU A 182 -26.31 -2.99 -4.99
C GLU A 182 -24.83 -3.34 -5.13
N ASP A 183 -24.07 -2.56 -5.90
CA ASP A 183 -22.63 -2.74 -6.09
C ASP A 183 -21.86 -2.26 -4.85
N ALA A 184 -22.22 -1.08 -4.32
CA ALA A 184 -21.66 -0.57 -3.06
C ALA A 184 -21.91 -1.53 -1.88
N SER A 185 -23.04 -2.25 -1.88
CA SER A 185 -23.44 -3.15 -0.79
C SER A 185 -22.47 -4.30 -0.55
N VAL A 186 -21.71 -4.73 -1.58
CA VAL A 186 -20.65 -5.74 -1.43
C VAL A 186 -19.63 -5.28 -0.39
N PHE A 187 -19.18 -4.03 -0.50
CA PHE A 187 -18.22 -3.45 0.44
C PHE A 187 -18.84 -3.09 1.77
N TYR A 188 -20.12 -2.71 1.83
CA TYR A 188 -20.79 -2.45 3.11
C TYR A 188 -20.96 -3.72 3.97
N ARG A 189 -21.21 -4.87 3.35
CA ARG A 189 -21.26 -6.16 4.07
C ARG A 189 -19.88 -6.55 4.59
N ASN A 190 -18.85 -6.43 3.76
CA ASN A 190 -17.47 -6.68 4.20
C ASN A 190 -17.07 -5.70 5.33
N LEU A 191 -17.36 -4.40 5.17
CA LEU A 191 -17.14 -3.38 6.20
C LEU A 191 -17.84 -3.70 7.51
N TYR A 192 -19.07 -4.22 7.46
CA TYR A 192 -19.79 -4.64 8.66
C TYR A 192 -19.06 -5.77 9.40
N GLY A 193 -18.53 -6.77 8.68
CA GLY A 193 -17.69 -7.83 9.26
C GLY A 193 -16.39 -7.27 9.85
N GLU A 194 -15.64 -6.50 9.06
CA GLU A 194 -14.38 -5.86 9.45
C GLU A 194 -14.54 -4.96 10.69
N ALA A 195 -15.69 -4.28 10.83
CA ALA A 195 -16.02 -3.41 11.97
C ALA A 195 -16.55 -4.17 13.21
N GLY A 196 -16.59 -5.51 13.19
CA GLY A 196 -17.00 -6.32 14.33
C GLY A 196 -18.51 -6.56 14.42
N ALA A 197 -19.25 -6.30 13.34
CA ALA A 197 -20.70 -6.49 13.27
C ALA A 197 -21.43 -5.73 14.40
N GLU A 198 -22.26 -6.43 15.19
CA GLU A 198 -22.96 -5.86 16.34
C GLU A 198 -22.05 -5.65 17.58
N THR A 199 -20.76 -5.98 17.50
CA THR A 199 -19.82 -5.92 18.64
C THR A 199 -18.51 -5.24 18.21
N PRO A 200 -18.38 -3.90 18.35
CA PRO A 200 -17.19 -3.16 17.91
C PRO A 200 -15.86 -3.64 18.50
N ASP A 201 -15.88 -4.19 19.72
CA ASP A 201 -14.71 -4.79 20.37
C ASP A 201 -14.20 -6.06 19.66
N ARG A 202 -14.99 -6.61 18.73
CA ARG A 202 -14.63 -7.71 17.83
C ARG A 202 -14.26 -7.23 16.43
N SER A 203 -14.11 -5.93 16.22
CA SER A 203 -13.58 -5.41 14.97
C SER A 203 -12.19 -5.97 14.71
N HIS A 204 -11.86 -6.14 13.44
CA HIS A 204 -10.57 -6.69 13.03
C HIS A 204 -9.37 -5.91 13.61
N PRO A 205 -9.37 -4.56 13.64
CA PRO A 205 -8.34 -3.80 14.35
C PRO A 205 -8.30 -4.08 15.85
N ALA A 206 -9.45 -4.25 16.52
CA ALA A 206 -9.50 -4.56 17.96
C ALA A 206 -8.92 -5.96 18.24
N LEU A 207 -9.32 -6.97 17.47
CA LEU A 207 -8.79 -8.33 17.61
C LEU A 207 -7.28 -8.39 17.33
N LEU A 208 -6.82 -7.70 16.28
CA LEU A 208 -5.39 -7.63 15.95
C LEU A 208 -4.59 -6.89 17.04
N SER A 209 -5.20 -5.92 17.74
CA SER A 209 -4.55 -5.18 18.83
C SER A 209 -4.15 -6.08 20.01
N HIS A 210 -4.87 -7.18 20.26
CA HIS A 210 -4.52 -8.17 21.27
C HIS A 210 -3.18 -8.83 20.95
N LEU A 211 -2.95 -9.17 19.67
CA LEU A 211 -1.67 -9.70 19.20
C LEU A 211 -0.54 -8.68 19.36
N MET A 212 -0.78 -7.44 18.94
CA MET A 212 0.22 -6.38 19.06
C MET A 212 0.60 -6.15 20.52
N THR A 213 -0.38 -6.12 21.42
CA THR A 213 -0.18 -5.98 22.87
C THR A 213 0.63 -7.15 23.42
N HIS A 214 0.31 -8.39 23.03
CA HIS A 214 1.06 -9.58 23.44
C HIS A 214 2.56 -9.49 23.08
N PHE A 215 2.87 -8.99 21.87
CA PHE A 215 4.25 -8.80 21.43
C PHE A 215 4.88 -7.48 21.86
N ASN A 216 4.20 -6.66 22.68
CA ASN A 216 4.60 -5.31 23.12
C ASN A 216 4.79 -4.28 21.97
N ILE A 217 4.03 -4.43 20.89
CA ILE A 217 4.08 -3.55 19.71
C ILE A 217 3.14 -2.35 19.96
N PRO A 218 3.63 -1.09 19.84
CA PRO A 218 2.77 0.08 19.98
C PRO A 218 1.66 0.12 18.92
N LEU A 219 0.42 0.40 19.34
CA LEU A 219 -0.71 0.55 18.42
C LEU A 219 -0.68 1.87 17.64
N ARG A 220 0.02 2.88 18.16
CA ARG A 220 0.21 4.15 17.46
C ARG A 220 1.33 4.00 16.44
N ILE A 221 1.03 4.31 15.19
CA ILE A 221 2.00 4.31 14.10
C ILE A 221 2.67 5.69 14.02
N ASP A 222 4.01 5.69 13.96
CA ASP A 222 4.80 6.87 13.66
C ASP A 222 4.99 6.99 12.13
N PHE A 223 3.97 7.52 11.44
CA PHE A 223 4.01 7.66 9.97
C PHE A 223 5.26 8.39 9.45
N PRO A 224 5.71 9.50 10.07
CA PRO A 224 6.97 10.15 9.68
C PRO A 224 8.17 9.20 9.65
N ALA A 225 8.31 8.31 10.63
CA ALA A 225 9.45 7.40 10.78
C ALA A 225 9.45 6.20 9.79
N LEU A 226 8.34 5.92 9.12
CA LEU A 226 8.24 4.78 8.21
C LEU A 226 9.26 4.83 7.05
N HIS A 227 9.71 3.69 6.57
CA HIS A 227 10.57 3.64 5.38
C HIS A 227 9.82 4.16 4.13
N PRO A 228 10.48 4.87 3.17
CA PRO A 228 9.82 5.36 1.95
C PRO A 228 9.01 4.31 1.18
N LEU A 229 9.51 3.08 1.09
CA LEU A 229 8.80 1.98 0.42
C LEU A 229 7.56 1.50 1.18
N GLU A 230 7.54 1.62 2.51
CA GLU A 230 6.34 1.36 3.29
C GLU A 230 5.29 2.46 3.08
N LYS A 231 5.75 3.72 3.04
CA LYS A 231 4.88 4.85 2.68
C LYS A 231 4.28 4.66 1.29
N ALA A 232 5.09 4.26 0.30
CA ALA A 232 4.62 3.94 -1.05
C ALA A 232 3.58 2.82 -1.08
N TYR A 233 3.76 1.77 -0.27
CA TYR A 233 2.77 0.70 -0.15
C TYR A 233 1.43 1.20 0.40
N LEU A 234 1.45 2.00 1.48
CA LEU A 234 0.23 2.59 2.05
C LEU A 234 -0.43 3.59 1.09
N ASN A 235 0.35 4.46 0.46
CA ASN A 235 -0.14 5.47 -0.49
C ASN A 235 -0.81 4.81 -1.69
N ASN A 236 -0.19 3.78 -2.28
CA ASN A 236 -0.79 3.09 -3.40
C ASN A 236 -2.12 2.42 -3.03
N ARG A 237 -2.24 1.86 -1.82
CA ARG A 237 -3.51 1.26 -1.36
C ARG A 237 -4.63 2.30 -1.28
N ILE A 238 -4.33 3.45 -0.69
CA ILE A 238 -5.29 4.55 -0.53
C ILE A 238 -5.63 5.16 -1.89
N ARG A 239 -4.65 5.34 -2.77
CA ARG A 239 -4.87 5.81 -4.15
C ARG A 239 -5.82 4.89 -4.90
N CYS A 240 -5.56 3.58 -4.91
CA CYS A 240 -6.38 2.64 -5.69
C CYS A 240 -7.87 2.70 -5.33
N VAL A 241 -8.22 2.74 -4.04
CA VAL A 241 -9.64 2.80 -3.61
C VAL A 241 -10.27 4.18 -3.79
N ARG A 242 -9.46 5.24 -3.87
CA ARG A 242 -9.93 6.60 -4.14
C ARG A 242 -9.91 6.97 -5.63
N HIS A 243 -9.36 6.11 -6.48
CA HIS A 243 -9.24 6.34 -7.91
C HIS A 243 -10.62 6.49 -8.56
N THR A 244 -10.71 7.31 -9.61
CA THR A 244 -11.98 7.57 -10.32
C THR A 244 -12.44 6.38 -11.15
N ASP A 245 -11.49 5.65 -11.75
CA ASP A 245 -11.72 4.32 -12.33
C ASP A 245 -11.69 3.25 -11.23
N VAL A 246 -12.85 2.63 -10.99
CA VAL A 246 -13.06 1.59 -9.97
C VAL A 246 -12.23 0.33 -10.19
N ALA A 247 -11.72 0.11 -11.40
CA ALA A 247 -10.84 -1.02 -11.71
C ALA A 247 -9.61 -1.08 -10.77
N TRP A 248 -9.08 0.08 -10.38
CA TRP A 248 -7.92 0.16 -9.49
C TRP A 248 -8.22 -0.33 -8.08
N GLY A 249 -9.35 0.09 -7.52
CA GLY A 249 -9.79 -0.32 -6.19
C GLY A 249 -10.16 -1.80 -6.14
N LEU A 250 -10.89 -2.27 -7.16
CA LEU A 250 -11.26 -3.68 -7.31
C LEU A 250 -10.04 -4.58 -7.47
N ALA A 251 -9.05 -4.18 -8.29
CA ALA A 251 -7.81 -4.94 -8.46
C ALA A 251 -7.03 -5.06 -7.16
N LEU A 252 -6.91 -3.97 -6.39
CA LEU A 252 -6.23 -4.00 -5.10
C LEU A 252 -6.93 -4.94 -4.11
N LEU A 253 -8.24 -4.74 -3.90
CA LEU A 253 -8.94 -5.50 -2.87
C LEU A 253 -9.02 -6.97 -3.24
N TYR A 254 -9.30 -7.31 -4.51
CA TYR A 254 -9.30 -8.69 -4.95
C TYR A 254 -7.93 -9.34 -4.71
N ALA A 255 -6.83 -8.66 -5.05
CA ALA A 255 -5.49 -9.18 -4.81
C ALA A 255 -5.16 -9.40 -3.32
N VAL A 256 -5.68 -8.56 -2.42
CA VAL A 256 -5.47 -8.70 -0.97
C VAL A 256 -6.30 -9.85 -0.41
N GLU A 257 -7.58 -9.91 -0.78
CA GLU A 257 -8.54 -10.91 -0.28
C GLU A 257 -8.21 -12.32 -0.80
N SER A 258 -7.86 -12.47 -2.09
CA SER A 258 -7.62 -13.78 -2.72
C SER A 258 -6.47 -14.57 -2.10
N VAL A 259 -5.54 -13.92 -1.39
CA VAL A 259 -4.43 -14.58 -0.69
C VAL A 259 -4.53 -14.46 0.83
N SER A 260 -5.58 -13.83 1.35
CA SER A 260 -5.78 -13.56 2.78
C SER A 260 -5.78 -14.87 3.57
N CYS A 261 -6.72 -15.77 3.28
CA CYS A 261 -6.88 -17.05 3.99
C CYS A 261 -5.56 -17.83 4.17
N VAL A 262 -4.83 -18.07 3.07
CA VAL A 262 -3.56 -18.82 3.11
C VAL A 262 -2.51 -18.10 3.95
N ASN A 263 -2.44 -16.78 3.87
CA ASN A 263 -1.48 -15.99 4.66
C ASN A 263 -1.85 -15.96 6.14
N HIS A 264 -3.11 -15.72 6.49
CA HIS A 264 -3.55 -15.69 7.88
C HIS A 264 -3.42 -17.05 8.54
N ARG A 265 -3.72 -18.14 7.82
CA ARG A 265 -3.47 -19.50 8.30
C ARG A 265 -2.00 -19.75 8.64
N ARG A 266 -1.06 -19.32 7.78
CA ARG A 266 0.39 -19.49 8.05
C ARG A 266 0.87 -18.68 9.24
N ILE A 267 0.36 -17.45 9.39
CA ILE A 267 0.67 -16.62 10.56
C ILE A 267 0.11 -17.30 11.82
N TYR A 268 -1.13 -17.78 11.78
CA TYR A 268 -1.73 -18.52 12.89
C TYR A 268 -0.90 -19.76 13.28
N GLU A 269 -0.52 -20.59 12.31
CA GLU A 269 0.32 -21.77 12.55
C GLU A 269 1.69 -21.40 13.15
N MET A 270 2.30 -20.28 12.72
CA MET A 270 3.53 -19.76 13.32
C MET A 270 3.30 -19.33 14.78
N LEU A 271 2.22 -18.59 15.07
CA LEU A 271 1.87 -18.18 16.43
C LEU A 271 1.64 -19.38 17.36
N GLN A 272 0.99 -20.43 16.86
CA GLN A 272 0.79 -21.69 17.61
C GLN A 272 2.11 -22.38 17.94
N ARG A 273 3.07 -22.45 17.00
CA ARG A 273 4.41 -23.01 17.28
C ARG A 273 5.18 -22.23 18.34
N LEU A 274 4.92 -20.93 18.45
CA LEU A 274 5.53 -20.04 19.46
C LEU A 274 4.80 -20.09 20.81
N GLY A 275 3.72 -20.85 20.93
CA GLY A 275 2.94 -20.96 22.17
C GLY A 275 2.13 -19.70 22.48
N VAL A 276 1.81 -18.87 21.48
CA VAL A 276 0.96 -17.69 21.66
C VAL A 276 -0.47 -18.16 22.02
N PRO A 277 -1.10 -17.58 23.06
CA PRO A 277 -2.45 -17.97 23.47
C PRO A 277 -3.51 -17.73 22.39
N GLU A 278 -4.69 -18.31 22.59
CA GLU A 278 -5.80 -18.26 21.63
C GLU A 278 -6.30 -16.82 21.40
N GLU A 279 -6.52 -16.05 22.46
CA GLU A 279 -7.07 -14.68 22.38
C GLU A 279 -6.22 -13.74 21.51
N PRO A 280 -4.89 -13.60 21.70
CA PRO A 280 -4.04 -12.86 20.78
C PRO A 280 -4.00 -13.43 19.35
N SER A 281 -4.33 -14.70 19.16
CA SER A 281 -4.30 -15.36 17.85
C SER A 281 -5.64 -15.29 17.11
N GLU A 282 -6.71 -14.78 17.74
CA GLU A 282 -8.09 -14.87 17.24
C GLU A 282 -8.24 -14.25 15.85
N PHE A 283 -7.66 -13.06 15.62
CA PHE A 283 -7.70 -12.37 14.34
C PHE A 283 -7.25 -13.26 13.17
N HIS A 284 -6.08 -13.90 13.31
CA HIS A 284 -5.55 -14.78 12.26
C HIS A 284 -6.30 -16.12 12.15
N ARG A 285 -6.85 -16.61 13.27
CA ARG A 285 -7.68 -17.80 13.26
C ARG A 285 -8.94 -17.61 12.43
N LEU A 286 -9.63 -16.47 12.60
CA LEU A 286 -10.86 -16.15 11.86
C LEU A 286 -10.61 -16.11 10.35
N HIS A 287 -9.68 -15.25 9.90
CA HIS A 287 -9.31 -15.11 8.48
C HIS A 287 -8.74 -16.40 7.88
N GLY A 288 -8.02 -17.21 8.66
CA GLY A 288 -7.49 -18.49 8.19
C GLY A 288 -8.55 -19.58 7.96
N THR A 289 -9.81 -19.33 8.33
CA THR A 289 -10.93 -20.27 8.21
C THR A 289 -12.11 -19.74 7.39
N GLN A 290 -12.14 -18.45 7.11
CA GLN A 290 -13.29 -17.73 6.59
C GLN A 290 -12.75 -16.66 5.66
N ASP A 291 -12.90 -16.85 4.34
CA ASP A 291 -12.55 -15.85 3.29
C ASP A 291 -12.95 -16.29 1.85
N GLU A 292 -13.46 -17.52 1.64
CA GLU A 292 -13.96 -17.94 0.31
C GLU A 292 -15.22 -17.17 -0.15
N ILE A 293 -16.00 -16.61 0.79
CA ILE A 293 -17.27 -15.94 0.48
C ILE A 293 -17.04 -14.51 -0.05
N ASP A 294 -16.13 -13.75 0.56
CA ASP A 294 -15.89 -12.36 0.19
C ASP A 294 -15.20 -12.22 -1.18
N THR A 295 -14.33 -13.17 -1.52
CA THR A 295 -13.65 -13.19 -2.83
C THR A 295 -14.62 -13.47 -3.98
N GLU A 296 -15.61 -14.37 -3.80
CA GLU A 296 -16.60 -14.66 -4.84
C GLU A 296 -17.63 -13.55 -5.02
N GLU A 297 -18.07 -12.90 -3.94
CA GLU A 297 -18.94 -11.72 -4.05
C GLU A 297 -18.23 -10.56 -4.78
N MET A 298 -16.95 -10.36 -4.48
CA MET A 298 -16.14 -9.35 -5.16
C MET A 298 -15.89 -9.71 -6.63
N TRP A 299 -15.66 -10.99 -6.94
CA TRP A 299 -15.55 -11.45 -8.32
C TRP A 299 -16.85 -11.22 -9.09
N ALA A 300 -18.01 -11.52 -8.49
CA ALA A 300 -19.30 -11.28 -9.13
C ALA A 300 -19.50 -9.80 -9.51
N LEU A 301 -18.97 -8.87 -8.69
CA LEU A 301 -18.94 -7.45 -9.02
C LEU A 301 -17.95 -7.15 -10.15
N ILE A 302 -16.72 -7.64 -10.09
CA ILE A 302 -15.70 -7.48 -11.14
C ILE A 302 -16.21 -7.98 -12.48
N ALA A 303 -16.90 -9.12 -12.49
CA ALA A 303 -17.46 -9.76 -13.68
C ALA A 303 -18.50 -8.88 -14.41
N LYS A 304 -19.16 -7.93 -13.72
CA LYS A 304 -20.06 -6.95 -14.35
C LYS A 304 -19.31 -5.96 -15.24
N PHE A 305 -18.09 -5.59 -14.85
CA PHE A 305 -17.25 -4.63 -15.56
C PHE A 305 -16.25 -5.28 -16.53
N ALA A 306 -15.90 -6.55 -16.28
CA ALA A 306 -14.96 -7.32 -17.07
C ALA A 306 -15.24 -7.40 -18.59
N PRO A 307 -16.48 -7.25 -19.11
CA PRO A 307 -16.70 -7.14 -20.56
C PRO A 307 -16.05 -5.90 -21.21
N SER A 308 -15.71 -4.88 -20.44
CA SER A 308 -15.08 -3.64 -20.94
C SER A 308 -13.56 -3.82 -21.14
N PRO A 309 -13.02 -3.59 -22.36
CA PRO A 309 -11.59 -3.57 -22.62
C PRO A 309 -10.81 -2.60 -21.73
N ALA A 310 -11.36 -1.39 -21.53
CA ALA A 310 -10.73 -0.37 -20.72
C ALA A 310 -10.63 -0.80 -19.25
N PHE A 311 -11.70 -1.42 -18.73
CA PHE A 311 -11.71 -1.96 -17.37
C PHE A 311 -10.65 -3.04 -17.19
N GLN A 312 -10.59 -4.04 -18.09
CA GLN A 312 -9.59 -5.10 -18.00
C GLN A 312 -8.16 -4.54 -18.04
N HIS A 313 -7.90 -3.55 -18.90
CA HIS A 313 -6.60 -2.91 -19.00
C HIS A 313 -6.24 -2.19 -17.68
N SER A 314 -7.10 -1.30 -17.20
CA SER A 314 -6.89 -0.57 -15.94
C SER A 314 -6.71 -1.52 -14.74
N PHE A 315 -7.50 -2.58 -14.68
CA PHE A 315 -7.42 -3.59 -13.62
C PHE A 315 -6.05 -4.29 -13.62
N MET A 316 -5.58 -4.76 -14.79
CA MET A 316 -4.28 -5.43 -14.90
C MET A 316 -3.12 -4.48 -14.62
N GLN A 317 -3.26 -3.20 -15.00
CA GLN A 317 -2.24 -2.19 -14.74
C GLN A 317 -2.15 -1.87 -13.25
N ALA A 318 -3.29 -1.77 -12.58
CA ALA A 318 -3.38 -1.62 -11.13
C ALA A 318 -2.77 -2.80 -10.39
N LEU A 319 -3.07 -4.01 -10.85
CA LEU A 319 -2.54 -5.25 -10.29
C LEU A 319 -1.01 -5.34 -10.44
N ALA A 320 -0.49 -5.04 -11.63
CA ALA A 320 0.94 -5.00 -11.89
C ALA A 320 1.66 -4.00 -10.98
N ARG A 321 1.17 -2.76 -10.91
CA ARG A 321 1.71 -1.72 -10.03
C ARG A 321 1.66 -2.13 -8.56
N HIS A 322 0.54 -2.69 -8.10
CA HIS A 322 0.40 -3.16 -6.73
C HIS A 322 1.48 -4.19 -6.39
N PHE A 323 1.70 -5.19 -7.24
CA PHE A 323 2.68 -6.23 -6.97
C PHE A 323 4.13 -5.74 -7.06
N GLU A 324 4.45 -4.79 -7.92
CA GLU A 324 5.79 -4.17 -7.94
C GLU A 324 6.11 -3.46 -6.64
N ILE A 325 5.19 -2.60 -6.16
CA ILE A 325 5.35 -1.88 -4.89
C ILE A 325 5.38 -2.86 -3.72
N ASN A 326 4.48 -3.85 -3.71
CA ASN A 326 4.41 -4.87 -2.67
C ASN A 326 5.70 -5.69 -2.60
N LYS A 327 6.26 -6.09 -3.75
CA LYS A 327 7.54 -6.78 -3.81
C LYS A 327 8.67 -5.93 -3.21
N ALA A 328 8.82 -4.69 -3.67
CA ALA A 328 9.86 -3.79 -3.18
C ALA A 328 9.75 -3.55 -1.67
N TYR A 329 8.52 -3.41 -1.16
CA TYR A 329 8.26 -3.29 0.27
C TYR A 329 8.69 -4.55 1.04
N PHE A 330 8.31 -5.75 0.59
CA PHE A 330 8.67 -7.00 1.26
C PHE A 330 10.17 -7.34 1.19
N ASP A 331 10.81 -7.05 0.06
CA ASP A 331 12.27 -7.18 -0.10
C ASP A 331 13.00 -6.25 0.89
N MET A 332 12.50 -5.01 1.05
CA MET A 332 13.03 -4.05 2.02
C MET A 332 12.88 -4.54 3.47
N LEU A 333 11.70 -5.04 3.86
CA LEU A 333 11.49 -5.60 5.19
C LEU A 333 12.45 -6.77 5.47
N TRP A 334 12.65 -7.63 4.49
CA TRP A 334 13.56 -8.76 4.63
C TRP A 334 15.01 -8.32 4.85
N GLN A 335 15.49 -7.35 4.07
CA GLN A 335 16.84 -6.79 4.25
C GLN A 335 17.02 -6.18 5.64
N GLN A 336 16.02 -5.46 6.15
CA GLN A 336 16.05 -4.88 7.49
C GLN A 336 16.07 -5.95 8.58
N MET A 337 15.25 -6.99 8.45
CA MET A 337 15.22 -8.13 9.37
C MET A 337 16.59 -8.85 9.43
N GLN A 338 17.21 -9.10 8.27
CA GLN A 338 18.54 -9.73 8.19
C GLN A 338 19.64 -8.87 8.83
N ALA A 339 19.57 -7.54 8.66
CA ALA A 339 20.53 -6.63 9.27
C ALA A 339 20.42 -6.62 10.80
N GLN A 340 19.20 -6.65 11.35
CA GLN A 340 18.97 -6.72 12.80
C GLN A 340 19.52 -8.03 13.40
N SER A 341 19.30 -9.16 12.71
CA SER A 341 19.83 -10.46 13.12
C SER A 341 21.37 -10.50 13.09
N SER A 342 22.00 -9.90 12.07
CA SER A 342 23.47 -9.88 11.93
C SER A 342 24.18 -9.00 12.96
N HIS A 343 23.50 -8.02 13.56
CA HIS A 343 24.07 -7.18 14.62
C HIS A 343 24.02 -7.83 16.02
N LYS A 344 23.41 -9.01 16.15
CA LYS A 344 23.25 -9.74 17.42
C LYS A 344 24.03 -11.05 17.49
N ALA A 345 24.64 -11.48 16.40
CA ALA A 345 25.62 -12.56 16.34
C ALA A 345 27.03 -12.00 16.57
#